data_AF-A0A7N2LBI6-F1
#
_entry.id   AF-A0A7N2LBI6-F1
#
_cell.length_a   1.000
_cell.length_b   1.000
_cell.length_c   1.000
_cell.angle_alpha   90.00
_cell.angle_beta   90.00
_cell.angle_gamma   90.00
#
_symmetry.space_group_name_H-M   'P 1'
#
loop_
_entity.id
_entity.type
_entity.pdbx_description
1 polymer ?
#
loop_
_entity_poly.entity_id
_entity_poly.type
_entity_poly.pdbx_seq_one_letter_code
_entity_poly.pdbx_strand_id
1 'polypeptide(L)'
;MIGSGNHERDWPGIGSFYQNMDSGGECGLLAKNMFYVPTENRANFWYGSYSSVGFYVEEGSFEEPMGREDLGKLWQKYKVDIALYGSSTIMKDHARSTRYDLNICTSQEKHNYIGPLKGTIHVIAGGGGASLHEFAPINTTWSIYKDYDNGFVKLTAFDHSHLLFEYKKSRDGKVYDSFTIYRDYRDILTCTVDSCPEVTLAQ
;
A
#
# COMPACT_ATOMS: atom_id res chain seq x y z
N MET A 1 -12.21 -3.81 -10.94
CA MET A 1 -11.25 -2.71 -11.18
C MET A 1 -9.88 -3.32 -11.32
N ILE A 2 -9.00 -2.76 -12.16
CA ILE A 2 -7.63 -3.24 -12.34
C ILE A 2 -6.63 -2.08 -12.15
N GLY A 3 -5.40 -2.40 -11.73
CA GLY A 3 -4.23 -1.55 -11.87
C GLY A 3 -3.29 -2.13 -12.92
N SER A 4 -2.39 -1.31 -13.48
CA SER A 4 -1.36 -1.78 -14.41
C SER A 4 -0.05 -1.96 -13.64
N GLY A 5 0.53 -3.16 -13.66
CA GLY A 5 1.87 -3.44 -13.16
C GLY A 5 2.92 -3.46 -14.27
N ASN A 6 4.12 -3.93 -13.91
CA ASN A 6 5.26 -4.09 -14.82
C ASN A 6 4.95 -5.08 -15.96
N HIS A 7 4.32 -6.21 -15.65
CA HIS A 7 3.92 -7.21 -16.65
C HIS A 7 2.88 -6.72 -17.65
N GLU A 8 2.17 -5.64 -17.37
CA GLU A 8 1.30 -5.01 -18.35
C GLU A 8 2.03 -3.96 -19.19
N ARG A 9 2.99 -3.22 -18.60
CA ARG A 9 3.45 -1.94 -19.16
C ARG A 9 4.93 -1.86 -19.55
N ASP A 10 5.82 -2.58 -18.89
CA ASP A 10 7.25 -2.30 -18.98
C ASP A 10 7.87 -2.84 -20.27
N TRP A 11 8.50 -1.93 -21.02
CA TRP A 11 9.29 -2.24 -22.21
C TRP A 11 10.31 -1.12 -22.45
N PRO A 12 11.52 -1.42 -22.97
CA PRO A 12 12.49 -0.37 -23.29
C PRO A 12 11.99 0.62 -24.36
N GLY A 13 12.22 1.91 -24.16
CA GLY A 13 12.05 2.94 -25.19
C GLY A 13 10.61 3.40 -25.47
N ILE A 14 9.64 2.98 -24.65
CA ILE A 14 8.21 3.35 -24.81
C ILE A 14 7.72 4.33 -23.73
N GLY A 15 8.64 4.97 -22.99
CA GLY A 15 8.31 5.94 -21.95
C GLY A 15 7.66 5.34 -20.69
N SER A 16 7.80 4.03 -20.42
CA SER A 16 7.61 3.51 -19.06
C SER A 16 8.67 4.11 -18.13
N PHE A 17 8.39 4.17 -16.83
CA PHE A 17 9.41 4.55 -15.86
C PHE A 17 10.48 3.44 -15.75
N TYR A 18 10.04 2.20 -15.55
CA TYR A 18 10.90 1.02 -15.60
C TYR A 18 11.12 0.57 -17.04
N GLN A 19 12.35 0.17 -17.36
CA GLN A 19 12.76 -0.24 -18.71
C GLN A 19 12.92 -1.76 -18.82
N ASN A 20 12.20 -2.53 -17.99
CA ASN A 20 12.23 -3.99 -18.02
C ASN A 20 11.52 -4.52 -19.28
N MET A 21 11.72 -5.80 -19.59
CA MET A 21 11.03 -6.48 -20.70
C MET A 21 9.80 -7.28 -20.24
N ASP A 22 9.27 -6.97 -19.05
CA ASP A 22 8.29 -7.80 -18.33
C ASP A 22 6.95 -7.90 -19.04
N SER A 23 6.60 -6.90 -19.86
CA SER A 23 5.38 -6.93 -20.68
C SER A 23 5.48 -7.82 -21.92
N GLY A 24 6.64 -8.39 -22.23
CA GLY A 24 6.81 -9.26 -23.40
C GLY A 24 6.49 -8.58 -24.74
N GLY A 25 6.53 -7.25 -24.80
CA GLY A 25 6.21 -6.45 -25.98
C GLY A 25 4.76 -5.95 -26.01
N GLU A 26 3.95 -6.23 -24.99
CA GLU A 26 2.56 -5.75 -24.91
C GLU A 26 2.46 -4.23 -24.70
N CYS A 27 3.44 -3.61 -24.03
CA CYS A 27 3.56 -2.16 -23.91
C CYS A 27 2.30 -1.44 -23.36
N GLY A 28 1.51 -2.12 -22.52
CA GLY A 28 0.25 -1.62 -21.95
C GLY A 28 -0.96 -1.68 -22.90
N LEU A 29 -0.80 -2.20 -24.12
CA LEU A 29 -1.85 -2.19 -25.14
C LEU A 29 -3.01 -3.12 -24.81
N LEU A 30 -2.72 -4.33 -24.29
CA LEU A 30 -3.79 -5.28 -23.95
C LEU A 30 -4.56 -4.81 -22.72
N ALA A 31 -3.88 -4.44 -21.64
CA ALA A 31 -4.50 -3.96 -20.41
C ALA A 31 -5.47 -2.79 -20.65
N LYS A 32 -5.06 -1.77 -21.42
CA LYS A 32 -5.88 -0.57 -21.68
C LYS A 32 -7.08 -0.79 -22.62
N ASN A 33 -6.99 -1.77 -23.52
CA ASN A 33 -8.01 -2.03 -24.54
C ASN A 33 -9.03 -3.08 -24.08
N MET A 34 -8.58 -4.07 -23.32
CA MET A 34 -9.43 -5.16 -22.84
C MET A 34 -10.24 -4.76 -21.60
N PHE A 35 -9.69 -3.89 -20.76
CA PHE A 35 -10.32 -3.50 -19.51
C PHE A 35 -10.63 -2.01 -19.47
N TYR A 36 -11.86 -1.69 -19.07
CA TYR A 36 -12.27 -0.31 -18.85
C TYR A 36 -11.96 0.13 -17.42
N VAL A 37 -11.27 1.26 -17.29
CA VAL A 37 -11.10 2.00 -16.04
C VAL A 37 -11.42 3.48 -16.34
N PRO A 38 -12.21 4.17 -15.50
CA PRO A 38 -12.62 5.55 -15.73
C PRO A 38 -11.47 6.52 -15.43
N THR A 39 -10.40 6.48 -16.22
CA THR A 39 -9.29 7.45 -16.16
C THR A 39 -9.43 8.50 -17.27
N GLU A 40 -8.94 9.71 -17.01
CA GLU A 40 -8.91 10.80 -18.00
C GLU A 40 -8.08 10.40 -19.24
N ASN A 41 -6.94 9.74 -19.02
CA ASN A 41 -6.14 9.13 -20.06
C ASN A 41 -5.89 7.66 -19.74
N ARG A 42 -6.40 6.74 -20.57
CA ARG A 42 -6.24 5.29 -20.39
C ARG A 42 -4.83 4.77 -20.62
N ALA A 43 -3.94 5.59 -21.18
CA ALA A 43 -2.51 5.30 -21.23
C ALA A 43 -1.80 5.61 -19.89
N ASN A 44 -2.37 6.50 -19.07
CA ASN A 44 -1.86 6.87 -17.75
C ASN A 44 -2.60 6.06 -16.68
N PHE A 45 -2.34 4.76 -16.67
CA PHE A 45 -2.72 3.92 -15.53
C PHE A 45 -1.87 4.30 -14.32
N TRP A 46 -2.51 4.42 -13.17
CA TRP A 46 -1.82 4.72 -11.92
C TRP A 46 -1.25 3.40 -11.37
N TYR A 47 0.06 3.39 -11.11
CA TYR A 47 0.80 2.27 -10.52
C TYR A 47 1.56 2.76 -9.29
N GLY A 48 1.64 1.91 -8.26
CA GLY A 48 2.54 2.07 -7.13
C GLY A 48 2.79 0.69 -6.51
N SER A 49 4.06 0.32 -6.33
CA SER A 49 4.48 -0.92 -5.68
C SER A 49 5.31 -0.61 -4.44
N TYR A 50 5.16 -1.46 -3.42
CA TYR A 50 5.88 -1.41 -2.16
C TYR A 50 6.16 -2.86 -1.78
N SER A 51 7.40 -3.19 -1.43
CA SER A 51 7.77 -4.57 -1.14
C SER A 51 8.99 -4.69 -0.23
N SER A 52 9.01 -5.72 0.62
CA SER A 52 10.21 -6.11 1.40
C SER A 52 10.77 -7.48 1.01
N VAL A 53 10.59 -7.86 -0.27
CA VAL A 53 11.27 -9.03 -0.85
C VAL A 53 12.79 -8.83 -0.88
N GLY A 54 13.54 -9.93 -0.86
CA GLY A 54 15.01 -9.93 -0.76
C GLY A 54 15.71 -8.99 -1.74
N PHE A 55 15.17 -8.85 -2.96
CA PHE A 55 15.71 -7.98 -4.01
C PHE A 55 15.86 -6.51 -3.56
N TYR A 56 14.82 -5.90 -2.98
CA TYR A 56 14.91 -4.50 -2.50
C TYR A 56 15.85 -4.37 -1.30
N VAL A 57 15.91 -5.40 -0.44
CA VAL A 57 16.77 -5.39 0.75
C VAL A 57 18.25 -5.48 0.38
N GLU A 58 18.61 -6.21 -0.67
CA GLU A 58 19.97 -6.21 -1.23
C GLU A 58 20.36 -4.85 -1.83
N GLU A 59 19.38 -4.10 -2.37
CA GLU A 59 19.53 -2.71 -2.82
C GLU A 59 19.48 -1.67 -1.67
N GLY A 60 19.29 -2.13 -0.43
CA GLY A 60 19.27 -1.29 0.77
C GLY A 60 17.94 -0.57 1.02
N SER A 61 16.87 -0.94 0.31
CA SER A 61 15.53 -0.37 0.46
C SER A 61 14.51 -1.44 0.91
N PHE A 62 13.34 -0.98 1.35
CA PHE A 62 12.17 -1.85 1.60
C PHE A 62 10.97 -1.38 0.77
N GLU A 63 11.28 -0.70 -0.34
CA GLU A 63 10.34 -0.07 -1.26
C GLU A 63 11.02 0.19 -2.61
N GLU A 64 10.21 0.40 -3.65
CA GLU A 64 10.70 0.90 -4.93
C GLU A 64 11.48 2.21 -4.72
N PRO A 65 12.63 2.41 -5.37
CA PRO A 65 13.36 3.67 -5.28
C PRO A 65 12.45 4.85 -5.62
N MET A 66 12.40 5.86 -4.74
CA MET A 66 11.53 7.05 -4.83
C MET A 66 10.02 6.78 -4.63
N GLY A 67 9.63 5.61 -4.15
CA GLY A 67 8.23 5.20 -4.04
C GLY A 67 7.41 5.94 -2.98
N ARG A 68 8.02 6.48 -1.92
CA ARG A 68 7.30 7.01 -0.74
C ARG A 68 7.68 8.42 -0.36
N GLU A 69 8.83 8.91 -0.75
CA GLU A 69 9.42 10.16 -0.27
C GLU A 69 8.51 11.36 -0.58
N ASP A 70 7.91 11.36 -1.77
CA ASP A 70 6.95 12.38 -2.17
C ASP A 70 5.50 12.00 -1.91
N LEU A 71 5.10 10.75 -2.20
CA LEU A 71 3.73 10.29 -1.97
C LEU A 71 3.37 10.23 -0.49
N GLY A 72 4.34 9.97 0.37
CA GLY A 72 4.18 9.95 1.81
C GLY A 72 3.70 11.29 2.35
N LYS A 73 4.22 12.41 1.84
CA LYS A 73 3.74 13.75 2.22
C LYS A 73 2.25 13.92 1.94
N LEU A 74 1.77 13.37 0.83
CA LEU A 74 0.35 13.39 0.46
C LEU A 74 -0.46 12.45 1.36
N TRP A 75 0.01 11.22 1.59
CA TRP A 75 -0.67 10.25 2.44
C TRP A 75 -0.87 10.77 3.86
N GLN A 76 0.15 11.41 4.41
CA GLN A 76 0.09 12.03 5.73
C GLN A 76 -0.84 13.25 5.73
N LYS A 77 -0.65 14.19 4.79
CA LYS A 77 -1.46 15.41 4.69
C LYS A 77 -2.96 15.10 4.57
N TYR A 78 -3.32 14.15 3.72
CA TYR A 78 -4.70 13.76 3.45
C TYR A 78 -5.20 12.56 4.27
N LYS A 79 -4.40 12.08 5.23
CA LYS A 79 -4.77 11.05 6.19
C LYS A 79 -5.29 9.77 5.54
N VAL A 80 -4.52 9.27 4.57
CA VAL A 80 -4.80 7.98 3.94
C VAL A 80 -4.73 6.90 5.02
N ASP A 81 -5.79 6.11 5.13
CA ASP A 81 -5.90 5.08 6.17
C ASP A 81 -5.06 3.86 5.86
N ILE A 82 -5.22 3.33 4.64
CA ILE A 82 -4.60 2.10 4.19
C ILE A 82 -4.06 2.32 2.78
N ALA A 83 -2.78 2.03 2.57
CA ALA A 83 -2.16 1.93 1.26
C ALA A 83 -1.92 0.45 0.94
N LEU A 84 -2.51 -0.03 -0.14
CA LEU A 84 -2.43 -1.42 -0.61
C LEU A 84 -1.50 -1.51 -1.81
N TYR A 85 -0.61 -2.50 -1.83
CA TYR A 85 0.37 -2.71 -2.90
C TYR A 85 0.33 -4.16 -3.40
N GLY A 86 0.66 -4.36 -4.67
CA GLY A 86 0.77 -5.67 -5.30
C GLY A 86 2.22 -6.18 -5.37
N SER A 87 2.56 -6.85 -6.47
CA SER A 87 3.92 -7.25 -6.87
C SER A 87 4.66 -8.28 -6.01
N SER A 88 4.28 -8.53 -4.76
CA SER A 88 5.04 -9.44 -3.88
C SER A 88 4.16 -10.20 -2.89
N THR A 89 4.76 -11.18 -2.20
CA THR A 89 4.09 -12.01 -1.17
C THR A 89 3.47 -11.17 -0.05
N ILE A 90 2.49 -11.71 0.67
CA ILE A 90 1.65 -10.93 1.60
C ILE A 90 2.39 -10.48 2.86
N MET A 91 2.32 -9.19 3.15
CA MET A 91 2.92 -8.57 4.33
C MET A 91 2.08 -7.38 4.80
N LYS A 92 1.96 -7.21 6.12
CA LYS A 92 1.30 -6.05 6.73
C LYS A 92 2.27 -5.36 7.67
N ASP A 93 2.27 -4.04 7.58
CA ASP A 93 3.10 -3.17 8.40
C ASP A 93 2.25 -2.27 9.30
N HIS A 94 2.87 -1.75 10.37
CA HIS A 94 2.25 -0.77 11.25
C HIS A 94 1.87 0.52 10.49
N ALA A 95 0.95 1.27 11.09
CA ALA A 95 0.70 2.65 10.73
C ALA A 95 1.99 3.48 10.86
N ARG A 96 2.56 3.90 9.74
CA ARG A 96 3.82 4.65 9.67
C ARG A 96 3.55 6.11 9.32
N SER A 97 4.19 7.02 10.05
CA SER A 97 4.27 8.43 9.65
C SER A 97 5.36 8.58 8.61
N THR A 98 5.12 9.44 7.64
CA THR A 98 6.04 9.71 6.53
C THR A 98 7.01 10.84 6.85
N ARG A 99 7.28 11.14 8.14
CA ARG A 99 8.40 12.03 8.47
C ARG A 99 9.65 11.47 7.81
N TYR A 100 10.25 12.34 6.99
CA TYR A 100 11.18 12.14 5.88
C TYR A 100 12.48 11.38 6.20
N ASP A 101 12.58 10.71 7.35
CA ASP A 101 13.83 10.09 7.81
C ASP A 101 13.69 8.89 8.76
N LEU A 102 12.50 8.46 9.20
CA LEU A 102 12.46 7.68 10.46
C LEU A 102 11.78 6.31 10.51
N ASN A 103 11.02 5.83 9.51
CA ASN A 103 10.44 4.47 9.58
C ASN A 103 9.75 4.17 10.96
N ILE A 104 9.24 5.20 11.63
CA ILE A 104 8.73 5.10 13.00
C ILE A 104 7.26 4.67 12.96
N CYS A 105 6.96 3.63 13.73
CA CYS A 105 5.58 3.26 14.06
C CYS A 105 4.93 4.38 14.87
N THR A 106 3.82 4.90 14.37
CA THR A 106 3.08 6.01 15.04
C THR A 106 2.05 5.52 16.06
N SER A 107 1.74 4.24 15.99
CA SER A 107 0.88 3.51 16.91
C SER A 107 1.55 2.19 17.27
N GLN A 108 1.37 1.75 18.50
CA GLN A 108 1.79 0.41 18.97
C GLN A 108 0.66 -0.63 18.81
N GLU A 109 -0.54 -0.19 18.41
CA GLU A 109 -1.67 -1.07 18.18
C GLU A 109 -1.44 -1.96 16.96
N LYS A 110 -1.79 -3.24 17.09
CA LYS A 110 -1.60 -4.27 16.04
C LYS A 110 -2.90 -4.69 15.36
N HIS A 111 -4.01 -4.62 16.10
CA HIS A 111 -5.29 -5.17 15.67
C HIS A 111 -6.48 -4.22 15.88
N ASN A 112 -6.47 -3.37 16.91
CA ASN A 112 -7.60 -2.50 17.22
C ASN A 112 -7.15 -1.05 17.23
N TYR A 113 -7.35 -0.35 16.11
CA TYR A 113 -7.01 1.06 16.00
C TYR A 113 -8.20 1.92 16.41
N ILE A 114 -8.00 2.78 17.41
CA ILE A 114 -9.04 3.66 17.95
C ILE A 114 -8.62 5.12 17.81
N GLY A 115 -9.53 5.95 17.31
CA GLY A 115 -9.36 7.40 17.20
C GLY A 115 -8.45 7.84 16.04
N PRO A 116 -7.71 8.95 16.18
CA PRO A 116 -6.94 9.52 15.08
C PRO A 116 -5.71 8.66 14.76
N LEU A 117 -5.69 8.11 13.55
CA LEU A 117 -4.51 7.44 13.00
C LEU A 117 -3.42 8.47 12.75
N LYS A 118 -2.26 8.27 13.40
CA LYS A 118 -1.10 9.18 13.29
C LYS A 118 -0.24 8.91 12.05
N GLY A 119 -0.59 7.90 11.25
CA GLY A 119 0.08 7.52 10.00
C GLY A 119 -0.73 6.49 9.23
N THR A 120 -0.30 6.21 8.00
CA THR A 120 -0.95 5.28 7.07
C THR A 120 -0.51 3.84 7.33
N ILE A 121 -1.46 2.90 7.32
CA ILE A 121 -1.18 1.46 7.38
C ILE A 121 -0.79 0.98 5.98
N HIS A 122 0.35 0.31 5.85
CA HIS A 122 0.83 -0.22 4.57
C HIS A 122 0.61 -1.73 4.54
N VAL A 123 0.03 -2.23 3.44
CA VAL A 123 -0.22 -3.65 3.24
C VAL A 123 0.20 -4.06 1.85
N ILE A 124 1.05 -5.08 1.77
CA ILE A 124 1.44 -5.78 0.56
C ILE A 124 0.51 -6.99 0.42
N ALA A 125 -0.26 -7.04 -0.65
CA ALA A 125 -1.27 -8.05 -0.93
C ALA A 125 -1.10 -8.63 -2.35
N GLY A 126 0.14 -8.90 -2.77
CA GLY A 126 0.45 -9.43 -4.10
C GLY A 126 0.48 -10.97 -4.22
N GLY A 127 0.23 -11.71 -3.13
CA GLY A 127 0.13 -13.18 -3.13
C GLY A 127 -1.16 -13.72 -3.78
N GLY A 128 -1.58 -13.15 -4.89
CA GLY A 128 -2.85 -13.50 -5.55
C GLY A 128 -2.81 -14.81 -6.36
N GLY A 129 -1.62 -15.36 -6.63
CA GLY A 129 -1.47 -16.62 -7.37
C GLY A 129 -0.22 -16.75 -8.25
N ALA A 130 0.56 -15.69 -8.43
CA ALA A 130 1.90 -15.79 -9.03
C ALA A 130 2.86 -16.54 -8.09
N SER A 131 4.04 -16.92 -8.59
CA SER A 131 5.08 -17.54 -7.77
C SER A 131 5.40 -16.67 -6.56
N LEU A 132 5.48 -17.31 -5.38
CA LEU A 132 5.77 -16.60 -4.14
C LEU A 132 7.24 -16.15 -4.10
N HIS A 133 7.47 -14.98 -3.51
CA HIS A 133 8.79 -14.40 -3.29
C HIS A 133 9.18 -14.48 -1.81
N GLU A 134 10.39 -14.97 -1.55
CA GLU A 134 10.89 -15.09 -0.19
C GLU A 134 11.14 -13.72 0.44
N PHE A 135 10.86 -13.65 1.74
CA PHE A 135 11.14 -12.45 2.53
C PHE A 135 12.62 -12.38 2.86
N ALA A 136 13.17 -11.17 2.90
CA ALA A 136 14.51 -10.98 3.45
C ALA A 136 14.57 -11.49 4.90
N PRO A 137 15.71 -12.04 5.36
CA PRO A 137 15.91 -12.54 6.72
C PRO A 137 16.07 -11.39 7.74
N ILE A 138 15.34 -10.29 7.54
CA ILE A 138 15.35 -9.09 8.39
C ILE A 138 13.96 -8.90 8.99
N ASN A 139 13.90 -8.84 10.32
CA ASN A 139 12.73 -8.44 11.05
C ASN A 139 12.81 -6.95 11.37
N THR A 140 12.08 -6.16 10.59
CA THR A 140 11.97 -4.73 10.79
C THR A 140 11.03 -4.42 11.96
N THR A 141 11.21 -3.26 12.59
CA THR A 141 10.37 -2.82 13.72
C THR A 141 8.93 -2.56 13.33
N TRP A 142 8.67 -2.32 12.05
CA TRP A 142 7.37 -1.94 11.52
C TRP A 142 6.56 -3.10 10.95
N SER A 143 7.15 -4.25 10.65
CA SER A 143 6.40 -5.38 10.10
C SER A 143 5.61 -6.10 11.21
N ILE A 144 4.29 -6.21 11.06
CA ILE A 144 3.40 -6.86 12.05
C ILE A 144 3.22 -8.32 11.70
N TYR A 145 2.90 -8.58 10.44
CA TYR A 145 2.47 -9.89 9.98
C TYR A 145 3.04 -10.14 8.59
N LYS A 146 3.56 -11.34 8.38
CA LYS A 146 4.12 -11.81 7.10
C LYS A 146 3.56 -13.20 6.85
N ASP A 147 3.12 -13.48 5.64
CA ASP A 147 2.64 -14.81 5.28
C ASP A 147 3.16 -15.20 3.90
N TYR A 148 3.94 -16.28 3.86
CA TYR A 148 4.46 -16.87 2.63
C TYR A 148 3.46 -17.89 2.09
N ASP A 149 2.34 -17.39 1.59
CA ASP A 149 1.26 -18.20 1.01
C ASP A 149 0.43 -17.34 0.06
N ASN A 150 -0.45 -17.98 -0.70
CA ASN A 150 -1.41 -17.26 -1.54
C ASN A 150 -2.63 -16.82 -0.72
N GLY A 151 -3.08 -15.59 -0.94
CA GLY A 151 -4.22 -15.01 -0.25
C GLY A 151 -4.65 -13.67 -0.81
N PHE A 152 -5.65 -13.08 -0.17
CA PHE A 152 -6.25 -11.82 -0.58
C PHE A 152 -6.78 -11.05 0.62
N VAL A 153 -7.00 -9.75 0.42
CA VAL A 153 -7.57 -8.85 1.41
C VAL A 153 -9.06 -8.67 1.17
N LYS A 154 -9.82 -8.60 2.25
CA LYS A 154 -11.23 -8.20 2.25
C LYS A 154 -11.42 -7.03 3.22
N LEU A 155 -12.02 -5.95 2.74
CA LEU A 155 -12.41 -4.80 3.56
C LEU A 155 -13.92 -4.82 3.75
N THR A 156 -14.37 -4.60 4.99
CA THR A 156 -15.79 -4.49 5.34
C THR A 156 -16.01 -3.20 6.13
N ALA A 157 -16.65 -2.22 5.51
CA ALA A 157 -17.12 -1.02 6.20
C ALA A 157 -18.51 -1.31 6.77
N PHE A 158 -18.64 -1.38 8.09
CA PHE A 158 -19.92 -1.67 8.74
C PHE A 158 -20.79 -0.42 8.84
N ASP A 159 -20.15 0.72 9.12
CA ASP A 159 -20.77 2.03 9.18
C ASP A 159 -19.71 3.12 8.92
N HIS A 160 -20.03 4.37 9.25
CA HIS A 160 -19.17 5.52 9.01
C HIS A 160 -17.96 5.60 9.97
N SER A 161 -17.97 4.83 11.06
CA SER A 161 -16.94 4.85 12.10
C SER A 161 -16.19 3.51 12.22
N HIS A 162 -16.68 2.42 11.62
CA HIS A 162 -16.11 1.08 11.76
C HIS A 162 -15.69 0.47 10.41
N LEU A 163 -14.39 0.23 10.27
CA LEU A 163 -13.80 -0.54 9.17
C LEU A 163 -13.13 -1.81 9.72
N LEU A 164 -13.38 -2.94 9.07
CA LEU A 164 -12.69 -4.21 9.29
C LEU A 164 -11.85 -4.57 8.07
N PHE A 165 -10.59 -4.89 8.34
CA PHE A 165 -9.67 -5.51 7.41
C PHE A 165 -9.50 -7.00 7.76
N GLU A 166 -9.58 -7.86 6.75
CA GLU A 166 -9.32 -9.29 6.87
C GLU A 166 -8.33 -9.74 5.78
N TYR A 167 -7.25 -10.38 6.19
CA TYR A 167 -6.39 -11.16 5.29
C TYR A 167 -6.85 -12.62 5.30
N LYS A 168 -7.10 -13.16 4.11
CA LYS A 168 -7.61 -14.52 3.92
C LYS A 168 -6.70 -15.32 3.02
N LYS A 169 -6.40 -16.56 3.39
CA LYS A 169 -5.65 -17.46 2.51
C LYS A 169 -6.56 -17.99 1.40
N SER A 170 -6.01 -18.08 0.19
CA SER A 170 -6.72 -18.61 -0.97
C SER A 170 -7.01 -20.10 -0.86
N ARG A 171 -6.19 -20.84 -0.09
CA ARG A 171 -6.31 -22.30 0.07
C ARG A 171 -7.59 -22.76 0.77
N ASP A 172 -8.08 -21.98 1.73
CA ASP A 172 -9.21 -22.37 2.60
C ASP A 172 -10.23 -21.25 2.82
N GLY A 173 -9.95 -20.03 2.37
CA GLY A 173 -10.82 -18.87 2.57
C GLY A 173 -11.02 -18.50 4.05
N LYS A 174 -10.12 -18.92 4.95
CA LYS A 174 -10.15 -18.54 6.37
C LYS A 174 -9.32 -17.27 6.60
N VAL A 175 -9.63 -16.55 7.68
CA VAL A 175 -8.93 -15.34 8.08
C VAL A 175 -7.68 -15.71 8.89
N TYR A 176 -6.55 -15.10 8.55
CA TYR A 176 -5.24 -15.37 9.18
C TYR A 176 -4.59 -14.12 9.78
N ASP A 177 -4.97 -12.92 9.31
CA ASP A 177 -4.70 -11.66 9.99
C ASP A 177 -5.92 -10.74 9.85
N SER A 178 -6.15 -9.88 10.83
CA SER A 178 -7.22 -8.89 10.79
C SER A 178 -6.91 -7.69 11.66
N PHE A 179 -7.53 -6.57 11.34
CA PHE A 179 -7.56 -5.40 12.22
C PHE A 179 -8.82 -4.58 11.99
N THR A 180 -9.17 -3.77 12.99
CA THR A 180 -10.28 -2.84 12.95
C THR A 180 -9.78 -1.41 13.07
N ILE A 181 -10.46 -0.49 12.41
CA ILE A 181 -10.33 0.95 12.62
C ILE A 181 -11.67 1.43 13.14
N TYR A 182 -11.67 1.94 14.37
CA TYR A 182 -12.81 2.61 14.98
C TYR A 182 -12.47 4.08 15.22
N ARG A 183 -13.11 4.98 14.47
CA ARG A 183 -12.92 6.43 14.67
C ARG A 183 -14.08 7.22 14.10
N ASP A 184 -14.32 8.38 14.67
CA ASP A 184 -15.35 9.30 14.19
C ASP A 184 -14.77 10.35 13.23
N TYR A 185 -15.66 11.07 12.57
CA TYR A 185 -15.26 12.18 11.69
C TYR A 185 -14.38 13.24 12.39
N ARG A 186 -14.58 13.44 13.70
CA ARG A 186 -13.78 14.38 14.52
C ARG A 186 -12.31 13.96 14.62
N ASP A 187 -12.05 12.66 14.65
CA ASP A 187 -10.71 12.09 14.68
C ASP A 187 -9.99 12.33 13.33
N ILE A 188 -10.74 12.32 12.23
CA ILE A 188 -10.22 12.68 10.90
C ILE A 188 -9.84 14.16 10.85
N LEU A 189 -10.59 15.04 11.51
CA LEU A 189 -10.28 16.48 11.54
C LEU A 189 -9.15 16.88 12.50
N THR A 190 -8.81 16.01 13.46
CA THR A 190 -7.84 16.32 14.52
C THR A 190 -6.44 16.49 13.94
N CYS A 191 -5.71 17.57 14.25
CA CYS A 191 -4.37 17.75 13.72
C CYS A 191 -3.42 16.60 14.07
N THR A 192 -2.68 16.12 13.07
CA THR A 192 -1.58 15.17 13.25
C THR A 192 -0.30 15.77 12.68
N VAL A 193 0.84 15.11 12.93
CA VAL A 193 2.14 15.53 12.36
C VAL A 193 1.99 15.64 10.84
N ASP A 194 2.41 16.78 10.28
CA ASP A 194 2.33 17.14 8.86
C ASP A 194 0.90 17.15 8.25
N SER A 195 -0.14 17.15 9.09
CA SER A 195 -1.56 17.29 8.68
C SER A 195 -2.32 18.15 9.68
N CYS A 196 -2.11 19.46 9.59
CA CYS A 196 -2.86 20.46 10.33
C CYS A 196 -3.11 21.68 9.42
N PRO A 197 -4.37 22.03 9.13
CA PRO A 197 -4.69 23.21 8.33
C PRO A 197 -4.23 24.51 9.00
N GLU A 198 -3.92 25.52 8.20
CA GLU A 198 -3.62 26.85 8.71
C GLU A 198 -4.85 27.43 9.42
N VAL A 199 -4.60 28.07 10.57
CA VAL A 199 -5.61 28.75 11.36
C VAL A 199 -5.32 30.25 11.38
N THR A 200 -6.35 31.06 11.24
CA THR A 200 -6.24 32.51 11.38
C THR A 200 -6.66 32.93 12.79
N LEU A 201 -5.86 33.77 13.43
CA LEU A 201 -6.28 34.51 14.62
C LEU A 201 -7.06 35.73 14.12
N ALA A 202 -8.37 35.57 13.96
CA ALA A 202 -9.24 36.71 13.66
C ALA A 202 -9.09 37.74 14.79
N GLN A 203 -8.82 38.98 14.41
CA GLN A 203 -8.61 40.12 15.29
C GLN A 203 -9.93 40.86 15.56
#